data_AF-A0A957TQF5-F1
#
_entry.id   AF-A0A957TQF5-F1
#
_cell.length_a   1.000
_cell.length_b   1.000
_cell.length_c   1.000
_cell.angle_alpha   90.00
_cell.angle_beta   90.00
_cell.angle_gamma   90.00
#
_symmetry.space_group_name_H-M   'P 1'
#
loop_
_entity.id
_entity.type
_entity.pdbx_description
1 polymer ?
#
loop_
_entity_poly.entity_id
_entity_poly.type
_entity_poly.pdbx_seq_one_letter_code
_entity_poly.pdbx_strand_id
1 'polypeptide(L)'
;VMEHVPMKNIMPFGMCITLSNPQVAAATSAALGVLTPQPCIPVTTQPWAPGSPMVAIRSQPALNNSSTCLCQWGGVIAITNPGQTKVTIP
;
A
#
# COMPACT_ATOMS: atom_id res chain seq x y z
N VAL A 1 -3.68 -0.32 -13.99
CA VAL A 1 -2.51 -0.49 -13.13
C VAL A 1 -2.66 -1.80 -12.38
N MET A 2 -1.90 -2.84 -12.75
CA MET A 2 -1.88 -4.13 -12.04
C MET A 2 -0.77 -4.21 -10.97
N GLU A 3 -0.04 -3.11 -10.73
CA GLU A 3 1.07 -3.03 -9.76
C GLU A 3 0.58 -2.85 -8.31
N HIS A 4 -0.60 -3.36 -7.99
CA HIS A 4 -1.16 -3.33 -6.64
C HIS A 4 -1.46 -4.73 -6.11
N VAL A 5 -0.91 -5.81 -6.71
CA VAL A 5 -1.16 -7.15 -6.18
C VAL A 5 -0.51 -7.29 -4.79
N PRO A 6 -1.29 -7.58 -3.74
CA PRO A 6 -0.78 -7.87 -2.40
C PRO A 6 0.32 -8.92 -2.42
N MET A 7 1.33 -8.77 -1.57
CA MET A 7 2.41 -9.75 -1.37
C MET A 7 3.26 -10.05 -2.63
N LYS A 8 3.05 -9.31 -3.73
CA LYS A 8 3.82 -9.44 -4.97
C LYS A 8 4.42 -8.11 -5.39
N ASN A 9 3.58 -7.08 -5.51
CA ASN A 9 4.03 -5.72 -5.85
C ASN A 9 4.21 -4.87 -4.60
N ILE A 10 3.35 -5.09 -3.61
CA ILE A 10 3.35 -4.38 -2.34
C ILE A 10 3.60 -5.42 -1.26
N MET A 11 4.82 -5.44 -0.74
CA MET A 11 5.21 -6.27 0.40
C MET A 11 4.75 -5.61 1.71
N PRO A 12 4.63 -6.37 2.80
CA PRO A 12 4.43 -5.81 4.14
C PRO A 12 5.43 -4.68 4.45
N PHE A 13 4.92 -3.53 4.87
CA PHE A 13 5.72 -2.42 5.34
C PHE A 13 5.11 -1.83 6.62
N GLY A 14 5.96 -1.49 7.58
CA GLY A 14 5.54 -0.92 8.87
C GLY A 14 4.61 -1.84 9.68
N MET A 15 3.95 -1.22 10.67
CA MET A 15 2.96 -1.88 11.51
C MET A 15 1.56 -1.33 11.23
N CYS A 16 0.59 -2.23 11.08
CA CYS A 16 -0.82 -1.91 11.00
C CYS A 16 -1.38 -1.74 12.42
N ILE A 17 -2.16 -0.68 12.63
CA ILE A 17 -2.75 -0.33 13.92
C ILE A 17 -4.29 -0.39 13.93
N THR A 18 -4.90 -0.82 12.82
CA THR A 18 -6.36 -0.89 12.71
C THR A 18 -6.88 -2.28 13.09
N LEU A 19 -8.01 -2.32 13.81
CA LEU A 19 -8.71 -3.55 14.14
C LEU A 19 -9.39 -4.20 12.93
N SER A 20 -9.48 -3.49 11.79
CA SER A 20 -9.94 -4.10 10.54
C SER A 20 -9.01 -5.22 10.09
N ASN A 21 -7.71 -5.15 10.43
CA ASN A 21 -6.77 -6.25 10.19
C ASN A 21 -7.00 -7.38 11.22
N PRO A 22 -7.38 -8.60 10.79
CA PRO A 22 -7.66 -9.71 11.69
C PRO A 22 -6.50 -10.06 12.64
N GLN A 23 -5.26 -9.88 12.22
CA GLN A 23 -4.10 -10.15 13.07
C GLN A 23 -3.99 -9.12 14.21
N VAL A 24 -4.25 -7.83 13.92
CA VAL A 24 -4.26 -6.77 14.94
C VAL A 24 -5.41 -7.00 15.92
N ALA A 25 -6.58 -7.38 15.42
CA ALA A 25 -7.74 -7.73 16.26
C ALA A 25 -7.43 -8.92 17.18
N ALA A 26 -6.87 -10.00 16.64
CA ALA A 26 -6.50 -11.18 17.42
C ALA A 26 -5.43 -10.85 18.48
N ALA A 27 -4.37 -10.13 18.11
CA ALA A 27 -3.32 -9.73 19.04
C ALA A 27 -3.84 -8.79 20.14
N THR A 28 -4.72 -7.85 19.79
CA THR A 28 -5.37 -6.95 20.74
C THR A 28 -6.26 -7.72 21.72
N SER A 29 -7.01 -8.72 21.23
CA SER A 29 -7.81 -9.60 22.11
C SER A 29 -6.94 -10.42 23.05
N ALA A 30 -5.80 -10.93 22.59
CA ALA A 30 -4.84 -11.68 23.39
C ALA A 30 -4.13 -10.78 24.44
N ALA A 31 -3.97 -9.50 24.13
CA ALA A 31 -3.44 -8.48 25.03
C ALA A 31 -4.53 -7.81 25.91
N LEU A 32 -5.67 -8.50 26.11
CA LEU A 32 -6.77 -8.04 26.97
C LEU A 32 -7.33 -6.66 26.59
N GLY A 33 -7.38 -6.36 25.29
CA GLY A 33 -7.89 -5.11 24.74
C GLY A 33 -6.83 -4.01 24.55
N VAL A 34 -5.56 -4.26 24.90
CA VAL A 34 -4.47 -3.33 24.59
C VAL A 34 -4.12 -3.43 23.11
N LEU A 35 -4.24 -2.31 22.38
CA LEU A 35 -3.95 -2.25 20.95
C LEU A 35 -2.54 -2.77 20.69
N THR A 36 -2.45 -3.89 19.99
CA THR A 36 -1.17 -4.55 19.70
C THR A 36 -0.94 -4.51 18.19
N PRO A 37 -0.13 -3.55 17.70
CA PRO A 37 0.17 -3.42 16.28
C PRO A 37 0.80 -4.71 15.73
N GLN A 38 0.42 -5.07 14.50
CA GLN A 38 0.95 -6.25 13.80
C GLN A 38 1.56 -5.83 12.48
N PRO A 39 2.49 -6.61 11.90
CA PRO A 39 3.01 -6.36 10.56
C PRO A 39 1.87 -6.14 9.55
N CYS A 40 1.99 -5.11 8.72
CA CYS A 40 0.94 -4.81 7.74
C CYS A 40 0.89 -5.89 6.65
N ILE A 41 -0.22 -6.62 6.53
CA ILE A 41 -0.50 -7.40 5.32
C ILE A 41 -1.28 -6.48 4.38
N PRO A 42 -0.71 -6.00 3.28
CA PRO A 42 -1.39 -5.05 2.41
C PRO A 42 -2.59 -5.73 1.74
N VAL A 43 -3.75 -5.09 1.77
CA VAL A 43 -4.94 -5.57 1.07
C VAL A 43 -5.42 -4.46 0.16
N THR A 44 -4.92 -4.45 -1.07
CA THR A 44 -5.12 -3.38 -2.04
C THR A 44 -6.12 -3.85 -3.11
N THR A 45 -7.37 -3.43 -2.95
CA THR A 45 -8.49 -3.81 -3.85
C THR A 45 -8.61 -2.89 -5.07
N GLN A 46 -7.97 -1.73 -5.02
CA GLN A 46 -8.01 -0.72 -6.07
C GLN A 46 -6.62 -0.44 -6.65
N PRO A 47 -6.55 -0.10 -7.95
CA PRO A 47 -5.31 0.31 -8.57
C PRO A 47 -4.76 1.59 -7.94
N TRP A 48 -3.47 1.86 -8.15
CA TRP A 48 -2.87 3.14 -7.81
C TRP A 48 -3.54 4.27 -8.59
N ALA A 49 -3.72 5.42 -7.93
CA ALA A 49 -4.28 6.64 -8.51
C ALA A 49 -3.53 7.87 -7.98
N PRO A 50 -3.42 8.96 -8.77
CA PRO A 50 -3.89 9.12 -10.15
C PRO A 50 -2.99 8.44 -11.21
N GLY A 51 -1.76 8.08 -10.87
CA GLY A 51 -0.74 7.67 -11.86
C GLY A 51 -0.24 8.86 -12.69
N SER A 52 0.76 8.63 -13.54
CA SER A 52 1.23 9.68 -14.45
C SER A 52 0.25 9.90 -15.61
N PRO A 53 -0.11 11.16 -15.93
CA PRO A 53 -0.96 11.48 -17.07
C PRO A 53 -0.23 11.40 -18.41
N MET A 54 1.11 11.50 -18.42
CA MET A 54 1.91 11.64 -19.65
C MET A 54 2.61 10.34 -20.06
N VAL A 55 2.97 9.50 -19.09
CA VAL A 55 3.77 8.31 -19.34
C VAL A 55 2.96 7.06 -19.05
N ALA A 56 2.75 6.25 -20.08
CA ALA A 56 2.16 4.93 -19.95
C ALA A 56 3.20 3.84 -20.25
N ILE A 57 3.30 2.86 -19.36
CA ILE A 57 4.13 1.66 -19.54
C ILE A 57 3.19 0.50 -19.82
N ARG A 58 3.33 -0.15 -20.99
CA ARG A 58 2.44 -1.25 -21.41
C ARG A 58 0.95 -0.89 -21.35
N SER A 59 0.61 0.32 -21.83
CA SER A 59 -0.76 0.86 -21.83
C SER A 59 -1.37 1.09 -20.43
N GLN A 60 -0.55 1.15 -19.38
CA GLN A 60 -0.98 1.52 -18.03
C GLN A 60 -0.24 2.77 -17.56
N PRO A 61 -0.90 3.71 -16.85
CA PRO A 61 -0.23 4.87 -16.29
C PRO A 61 0.96 4.45 -15.44
N ALA A 62 2.12 5.05 -15.68
CA ALA A 62 3.31 4.80 -14.87
C ALA A 62 3.10 5.33 -13.44
N LEU A 63 3.65 4.62 -12.46
CA LEU A 63 3.65 5.08 -11.08
C LEU A 63 4.69 6.17 -10.87
N ASN A 64 4.30 7.23 -10.18
CA ASN A 64 5.15 8.34 -9.75
C ASN A 64 4.97 8.60 -8.25
N ASN A 65 5.72 9.54 -7.69
CA ASN A 65 5.67 9.89 -6.26
C ASN A 65 4.30 10.41 -5.78
N SER A 66 3.45 10.93 -6.67
CA SER A 66 2.09 11.36 -6.35
C SER A 66 1.06 10.23 -6.40
N SER A 67 1.46 9.04 -6.87
CA SER A 67 0.59 7.87 -6.91
C SER A 67 0.38 7.30 -5.51
N THR A 68 -0.88 7.09 -5.15
CA THR A 68 -1.29 6.46 -3.89
C THR A 68 -2.16 5.24 -4.16
N CYS A 69 -2.13 4.26 -3.25
CA CYS A 69 -3.00 3.09 -3.29
C CYS A 69 -3.75 2.94 -1.97
N LEU A 70 -5.04 2.65 -2.06
CA LEU A 70 -5.89 2.49 -0.88
C LEU A 70 -5.84 1.04 -0.40
N CYS A 71 -5.53 0.87 0.88
CA CYS A 71 -5.61 -0.41 1.56
C CYS A 71 -7.02 -0.59 2.17
N GLN A 72 -7.60 -1.77 2.05
CA GLN A 72 -8.90 -2.14 2.60
C GLN A 72 -8.95 -2.01 4.13
N TRP A 73 -7.79 -2.05 4.78
CA TRP A 73 -7.64 -1.73 6.20
C TRP A 73 -7.87 -0.25 6.53
N GLY A 74 -8.10 0.61 5.53
CA GLY A 74 -8.27 2.06 5.68
C GLY A 74 -6.96 2.85 5.61
N GLY A 75 -5.83 2.19 5.36
CA GLY A 75 -4.53 2.83 5.18
C GLY A 75 -4.33 3.37 3.76
N VAL A 76 -3.53 4.42 3.62
CA VAL A 76 -3.07 4.93 2.32
C VAL A 76 -1.61 4.55 2.13
N ILE A 77 -1.31 3.91 1.01
CA ILE A 77 0.03 3.51 0.60
C ILE A 77 0.55 4.58 -0.36
N ALA A 78 1.70 5.17 -0.05
CA ALA A 78 2.34 6.19 -0.87
C ALA A 78 3.78 5.80 -1.21
N ILE A 79 4.26 6.25 -2.37
CA ILE A 79 5.63 6.01 -2.80
C ILE A 79 6.54 7.11 -2.22
N THR A 80 7.32 6.75 -1.20
CA THR A 80 8.30 7.66 -0.58
C THR A 80 9.63 7.69 -1.31
N ASN A 81 10.05 6.54 -1.86
CA ASN A 81 11.23 6.42 -2.68
C ASN A 81 10.93 5.56 -3.92
N PRO A 82 10.87 6.15 -5.14
CA PRO A 82 10.55 5.42 -6.36
C PRO A 82 11.67 4.48 -6.83
N GLY A 83 12.85 4.51 -6.20
CA GLY A 83 13.98 3.60 -6.49
C GLY A 83 14.70 3.86 -7.82
N GLN A 84 14.00 4.40 -8.83
CA GLN A 84 14.57 4.88 -10.08
C GLN A 84 14.90 6.37 -9.97
N THR A 85 16.17 6.73 -10.20
CA THR A 85 16.65 8.12 -10.18
C THR A 85 16.92 8.68 -11.58
N LYS A 86 16.93 7.83 -12.61
CA LYS A 86 17.31 8.21 -13.99
C LYS A 86 16.22 8.95 -14.75
N VAL A 87 14.94 8.73 -14.42
CA VAL A 87 13.79 9.30 -15.11
C VAL A 87 12.77 9.74 -14.08
N THR A 88 12.47 11.04 -14.06
CA THR A 88 11.39 11.60 -13.25
C THR A 88 10.15 11.70 -14.11
N ILE A 89 9.08 11.05 -13.68
CA ILE A 89 7.80 11.08 -14.35
C ILE A 89 6.90 12.07 -13.58
N PRO A 90 6.47 13.19 -14.20
CA PRO A 90 5.53 14.12 -13.59
C PRO A 90 4.13 13.49 -13.43
#